data_AF-A0A645GWR0-F1
#
_entry.id   AF-A0A645GWR0-F1
#
_cell.length_a   1.000
_cell.length_b   1.000
_cell.length_c   1.000
_cell.angle_alpha   90.00
_cell.angle_beta   90.00
_cell.angle_gamma   90.00
#
_symmetry.space_group_name_H-M   'P 1'
#
loop_
_entity.id
_entity.type
_entity.pdbx_description
1 polymer ?
#
loop_
_entity_poly.entity_id
_entity_poly.type
_entity_poly.pdbx_seq_one_letter_code
_entity_poly.pdbx_strand_id
1 'polypeptide(L)'
;MADGLSIILSDRQVRSVFVNVFGGITACDEVANGIKQALMVLGDQATRPIVVRLDGNAVEEGRGILAEYAHPRVRLAETMDDGARLAAELAAEVEILADDQQADDASKEA
;
A
#
# COMPACT_ATOMS: atom_id res chain seq x y z
N MET A 1 5.80 -5.05 -11.34
CA MET A 1 5.11 -4.65 -10.09
C MET A 1 3.93 -5.56 -9.75
N ALA A 2 3.02 -5.85 -10.69
CA ALA A 2 1.82 -6.68 -10.43
C ALA A 2 2.11 -8.02 -9.74
N ASP A 3 3.04 -8.82 -10.26
CA ASP A 3 3.36 -10.13 -9.70
C ASP A 3 3.86 -10.04 -8.25
N GLY A 4 4.74 -9.08 -7.96
CA GLY A 4 5.29 -8.89 -6.62
C GLY A 4 4.21 -8.49 -5.61
N LEU A 5 3.34 -7.55 -5.99
CA LEU A 5 2.21 -7.17 -5.13
C LEU A 5 1.20 -8.32 -4.97
N SER A 6 0.94 -9.10 -6.02
CA SER A 6 0.07 -10.28 -5.96
C SER A 6 0.56 -11.30 -4.94
N ILE A 7 1.86 -11.63 -4.96
CA ILE A 7 2.47 -12.58 -4.01
C ILE A 7 2.32 -12.07 -2.57
N ILE A 8 2.66 -10.80 -2.32
CA ILE A 8 2.57 -10.21 -0.98
C ILE A 8 1.11 -10.21 -0.49
N LEU A 9 0.17 -9.77 -1.33
CA LEU A 9 -1.24 -9.66 -0.96
C LEU A 9 -1.97 -11.01 -0.85
N SER A 10 -1.38 -12.09 -1.37
CA SER A 10 -1.91 -13.45 -1.21
C SER A 10 -1.74 -13.99 0.21
N ASP A 11 -0.77 -13.47 0.97
CA ASP A 11 -0.55 -13.85 2.36
C ASP A 11 -1.60 -13.19 3.27
N ARG A 12 -2.35 -14.03 3.99
CA ARG A 12 -3.40 -13.59 4.93
C ARG A 12 -2.84 -12.79 6.10
N GLN A 13 -1.58 -12.99 6.47
CA GLN A 13 -0.92 -12.29 7.59
C GLN A 13 -0.56 -10.84 7.24
N VAL A 14 -0.53 -10.47 5.97
CA VAL A 14 -0.22 -9.10 5.54
C VAL A 14 -1.38 -8.18 5.87
N ARG A 15 -1.10 -7.18 6.70
CA ARG A 15 -2.05 -6.14 7.13
C ARG A 15 -1.87 -4.81 6.40
N SER A 16 -0.64 -4.49 6.01
CA SER A 16 -0.29 -3.32 5.19
C SER A 16 0.90 -3.63 4.30
N VAL A 17 1.04 -2.94 3.18
CA VAL A 17 2.24 -3.02 2.32
C VAL A 17 2.98 -1.69 2.34
N PHE A 18 4.29 -1.72 2.58
CA PHE A 18 5.15 -0.55 2.46
C PHE A 18 6.08 -0.70 1.25
N VAL A 19 5.82 0.08 0.20
CA VAL A 19 6.65 0.16 -1.00
C VAL A 19 7.62 1.32 -0.83
N ASN A 20 8.88 1.00 -0.53
CA ASN A 20 9.95 1.99 -0.41
C ASN A 20 10.93 1.82 -1.59
N VAL A 21 11.02 2.83 -2.45
CA VAL A 21 11.89 2.79 -3.64
C VAL A 21 12.75 4.03 -3.70
N PHE A 22 14.06 3.81 -3.90
CA PHE A 22 15.01 4.85 -4.26
C PHE A 22 15.30 4.75 -5.77
N GLY A 23 14.78 5.69 -6.55
CA GLY A 23 14.98 5.81 -7.98
C GLY A 23 16.42 6.24 -8.29
N GLY A 24 17.08 5.47 -9.14
CA GLY A 24 18.43 5.75 -9.64
C GLY A 24 18.42 5.67 -11.16
N ILE A 25 18.82 4.50 -11.69
CA ILE A 25 18.70 4.21 -13.13
C ILE A 25 17.23 4.09 -13.52
N THR A 26 16.46 3.29 -12.78
CA THR A 26 15.00 3.28 -12.91
C THR A 26 14.43 4.50 -12.21
N ALA A 27 13.73 5.35 -12.97
CA ALA A 27 13.17 6.59 -12.47
C ALA A 27 11.87 6.36 -11.69
N CYS A 28 11.57 7.25 -10.73
CA CYS A 28 10.42 7.10 -9.83
C CYS A 28 9.06 7.21 -10.54
N ASP A 29 8.99 7.90 -11.68
CA ASP A 29 7.82 7.97 -12.54
C ASP A 29 7.48 6.62 -13.20
N GLU A 30 8.48 5.88 -13.68
CA GLU A 30 8.31 4.51 -14.18
C GLU A 30 7.81 3.57 -13.08
N VAL A 31 8.38 3.69 -11.87
CA VAL A 31 7.97 2.94 -10.69
C VAL A 31 6.51 3.25 -10.32
N ALA A 32 6.15 4.53 -10.27
CA ALA A 32 4.79 4.99 -9.98
C ALA A 32 3.77 4.47 -10.99
N ASN A 33 4.10 4.53 -12.29
CA ASN A 33 3.27 3.94 -13.35
C ASN A 33 3.11 2.42 -13.18
N GLY A 34 4.19 1.73 -12.82
CA GLY A 34 4.15 0.30 -12.51
C GLY A 34 3.22 -0.04 -11.34
N ILE A 35 3.21 0.78 -10.28
CA ILE A 35 2.30 0.62 -9.14
C ILE A 35 0.85 0.86 -9.58
N LYS A 36 0.58 1.94 -10.31
CA LYS A 36 -0.76 2.25 -10.86
C LYS A 36 -1.29 1.09 -11.71
N GLN A 37 -0.49 0.60 -12.65
CA GLN A 37 -0.88 -0.53 -13.50
C GLN A 37 -1.11 -1.81 -12.70
N ALA A 38 -0.26 -2.09 -11.70
CA ALA A 38 -0.43 -3.24 -10.83
C ALA A 38 -1.76 -3.20 -10.06
N LEU A 39 -2.13 -2.04 -9.52
CA LEU A 39 -3.40 -1.87 -8.82
C LEU A 39 -4.61 -2.02 -9.74
N MET A 40 -4.51 -1.55 -10.99
CA MET A 40 -5.56 -1.78 -11.99
C MET A 40 -5.74 -3.26 -12.34
N VAL A 41 -4.63 -4.01 -12.46
CA VAL A 41 -4.67 -5.45 -12.76
C VAL A 41 -5.20 -6.26 -11.57
N LEU A 42 -4.78 -5.90 -10.35
CA LEU A 42 -5.19 -6.60 -9.14
C LEU A 42 -6.64 -6.31 -8.73
N GLY A 43 -7.14 -5.10 -9.02
CA GLY A 43 -8.51 -4.70 -8.72
C GLY A 43 -8.90 -5.01 -7.27
N ASP A 44 -9.92 -5.85 -7.10
CA ASP A 44 -10.46 -6.22 -5.79
C ASP A 44 -9.50 -7.04 -4.92
N GLN A 45 -8.41 -7.59 -5.49
CA GLN A 45 -7.39 -8.30 -4.71
C GLN A 45 -6.49 -7.34 -3.92
N ALA A 46 -6.40 -6.07 -4.34
CA ALA A 46 -5.69 -5.01 -3.62
C ALA A 46 -6.52 -4.53 -2.42
N THR A 47 -6.72 -5.42 -1.44
CA THR A 47 -7.57 -5.21 -0.27
C THR A 47 -6.88 -4.45 0.86
N ARG A 48 -5.54 -4.53 0.93
CA ARG A 48 -4.73 -3.95 2.02
C ARG A 48 -4.28 -2.52 1.72
N PRO A 49 -4.14 -1.67 2.75
CA PRO A 49 -3.52 -0.36 2.60
C PRO A 49 -2.07 -0.47 2.11
N ILE A 50 -1.68 0.44 1.23
CA ILE A 50 -0.34 0.50 0.65
C ILE A 50 0.25 1.89 0.91
N VAL A 51 1.34 1.92 1.68
CA VAL A 51 2.17 3.12 1.84
C VAL A 51 3.26 3.09 0.79
N VAL A 52 3.46 4.21 0.09
CA VAL A 52 4.50 4.33 -0.94
C VAL A 52 5.40 5.50 -0.60
N ARG A 53 6.71 5.25 -0.51
CA ARG A 53 7.75 6.27 -0.44
C ARG A 53 8.64 6.16 -1.66
N LEU A 54 8.69 7.24 -2.43
CA LEU A 54 9.60 7.43 -3.56
C LEU A 54 10.63 8.50 -3.19
N ASP A 55 11.87 8.25 -3.57
CA ASP A 55 12.99 9.17 -3.43
C ASP A 55 13.98 8.96 -4.58
N GLY A 56 14.80 9.96 -4.93
CA GLY A 56 15.76 9.89 -6.02
C GLY A 56 15.28 10.48 -7.36
N ASN A 57 15.67 9.86 -8.47
CA ASN A 57 15.45 10.41 -9.81
C ASN A 57 13.95 10.48 -10.18
N ALA A 58 13.49 11.62 -10.72
CA ALA A 58 12.09 11.90 -11.10
C ALA A 58 11.06 11.68 -9.96
N VAL A 59 11.45 11.98 -8.72
CA VAL A 59 10.60 11.76 -7.54
C VAL A 59 9.32 12.60 -7.55
N GLU A 60 9.39 13.86 -7.98
CA GLU A 60 8.23 14.76 -8.01
C GLU A 60 7.19 14.28 -9.02
N GLU A 61 7.64 13.84 -10.20
CA GLU A 61 6.79 13.23 -11.23
C GLU A 61 6.16 11.92 -10.73
N GLY A 62 6.95 11.05 -10.09
CA GLY A 62 6.46 9.79 -9.51
C GLY A 62 5.40 10.01 -8.43
N ARG A 63 5.62 10.98 -7.53
CA ARG A 63 4.63 11.37 -6.52
C ARG A 63 3.37 11.96 -7.16
N GLY A 64 3.55 12.82 -8.16
CA GLY A 64 2.45 13.41 -8.94
C GLY A 64 1.55 12.37 -9.58
N ILE A 65 2.12 11.35 -10.22
CA ILE A 65 1.37 10.24 -10.86
C ILE A 65 0.48 9.51 -9.84
N LEU A 66 1.01 9.20 -8.66
CA LEU A 66 0.25 8.49 -7.62
C LEU A 66 -0.78 9.40 -6.94
N ALA A 67 -0.48 10.69 -6.77
CA ALA A 67 -1.41 11.67 -6.24
C ALA A 67 -2.60 11.90 -7.19
N GLU A 68 -2.34 12.02 -8.49
CA GLU A 68 -3.38 12.16 -9.52
C GLU A 68 -4.23 10.88 -9.64
N TYR A 69 -3.60 9.70 -9.53
CA TYR A 69 -4.33 8.44 -9.53
C TYR A 69 -5.29 8.31 -8.33
N ALA A 70 -4.97 8.96 -7.20
CA ALA A 70 -5.85 9.14 -6.04
C ALA A 70 -6.50 7.83 -5.53
N HIS A 71 -5.79 6.71 -5.60
CA HIS A 71 -6.36 5.42 -5.20
C HIS A 71 -6.62 5.39 -3.69
N PRO A 72 -7.81 5.00 -3.23
CA PRO A 72 -8.26 5.16 -1.84
C PRO A 72 -7.41 4.39 -0.82
N ARG A 73 -6.69 3.35 -1.26
CA ARG A 73 -5.80 2.54 -0.42
C ARG A 73 -4.32 2.94 -0.49
N VAL A 74 -3.94 3.86 -1.36
CA VAL A 74 -2.55 4.31 -1.49
C VAL A 74 -2.34 5.54 -0.60
N ARG A 75 -1.24 5.56 0.15
CA ARG A 75 -0.79 6.71 0.93
C ARG A 75 0.65 7.01 0.56
N LEU A 76 0.94 8.28 0.25
CA LEU A 76 2.29 8.73 -0.04
C LEU A 76 2.99 9.15 1.26
N ALA A 77 4.24 8.74 1.41
CA ALA A 77 5.11 9.18 2.49
C ALA A 77 6.35 9.88 1.92
N GLU A 78 6.78 10.95 2.58
CA GLU A 78 7.90 11.77 2.13
C GLU A 78 9.25 11.21 2.61
N THR A 79 9.29 10.73 3.85
CA THR A 79 10.49 10.20 4.50
C THR A 79 10.38 8.70 4.76
N MET A 80 11.52 8.05 5.00
CA MET A 80 11.54 6.63 5.40
C MET A 80 10.79 6.43 6.73
N ASP A 81 11.05 7.30 7.71
CA ASP A 81 10.45 7.21 9.05
C ASP A 81 8.94 7.37 9.01
N ASP A 82 8.44 8.35 8.23
CA ASP A 82 7.00 8.53 8.03
C ASP A 82 6.36 7.33 7.33
N GLY A 83 7.05 6.78 6.32
CA GLY A 83 6.55 5.61 5.59
C GLY A 83 6.44 4.37 6.48
N ALA A 84 7.47 4.11 7.29
CA ALA A 84 7.48 3.00 8.23
C ALA A 84 6.41 3.18 9.33
N ARG A 85 6.34 4.37 9.92
CA ARG A 85 5.35 4.70 10.96
C ARG A 85 3.92 4.52 10.44
N LEU A 86 3.61 5.11 9.29
CA LEU A 86 2.27 5.04 8.70
C LEU A 86 1.87 3.61 8.34
N ALA A 87 2.81 2.81 7.83
CA ALA A 87 2.54 1.40 7.54
C ALA A 87 2.21 0.62 8.82
N ALA A 88 2.95 0.84 9.90
CA ALA A 88 2.69 0.21 11.19
C ALA A 88 1.34 0.63 11.79
N GLU A 89 0.99 1.92 11.73
CA GLU A 89 -0.30 2.44 12.19
C GLU A 89 -1.46 1.77 11.42
N LEU A 90 -1.38 1.74 10.09
CA LEU A 90 -2.41 1.11 9.24
C LEU A 90 -2.50 -0.40 9.48
N ALA A 91 -1.39 -1.07 9.76
CA ALA A 91 -1.40 -2.49 10.09
C ALA A 91 -2.09 -2.79 11.43
N ALA A 92 -1.97 -1.89 12.42
CA ALA A 92 -2.62 -2.01 13.72
C ALA A 92 -4.13 -1.72 13.63
N GLU A 93 -4.56 -0.75 12.82
CA GLU A 93 -5.99 -0.45 12.61
C GLU A 93 -6.75 -1.63 11.99
N VAL A 94 -6.13 -2.36 11.06
CA VAL A 94 -6.73 -3.56 10.44
C VAL A 94 -6.95 -4.68 11.46
N GLU A 95 -6.10 -4.75 12.50
CA GLU A 95 -6.18 -5.75 13.56
C GLU A 95 -7.38 -5.47 14.48
N ILE A 96 -7.57 -4.20 14.88
CA ILE A 96 -8.71 -3.77 15.70
C ILE A 96 -10.05 -4.06 15.01
N LEU A 97 -10.16 -3.72 13.71
CA LEU A 97 -11.38 -3.97 12.95
C LEU A 97 -11.68 -5.47 12.78
N ALA A 98 -10.65 -6.31 12.67
CA ALA A 98 -10.83 -7.76 12.57
C ALA A 98 -11.30 -8.36 13.90
N ASP A 99 -10.76 -7.88 15.02
CA ASP A 99 -11.12 -8.33 16.37
C ASP A 99 -12.56 -7.90 16.74
N ASP A 100 -12.94 -6.65 16.45
CA ASP A 100 -14.29 -6.12 16.69
C ASP A 100 -15.35 -6.92 15.90
N GLN A 101 -15.06 -7.21 14.62
CA GLN A 101 -15.98 -7.97 13.76
C GLN A 101 -16.16 -9.42 14.26
N GLN A 102 -15.11 -10.01 14.83
CA GLN A 102 -15.15 -11.37 15.37
C GLN A 102 -15.89 -11.43 16.72
N ALA A 103 -15.82 -10.38 17.54
CA ALA A 103 -16.62 -10.25 18.77
C ALA A 103 -18.11 -10.04 18.48
N ASP A 104 -18.45 -9.25 17.45
CA ASP A 104 -19.82 -9.00 17.02
C ASP A 104 -20.50 -10.25 16.43
N ASP A 105 -19.79 -11.05 15.64
CA ASP A 105 -20.33 -12.29 15.07
C ASP A 105 -20.56 -13.36 16.15
N ALA A 106 -19.64 -13.50 17.11
CA ALA A 106 -19.81 -14.42 18.25
C ALA A 106 -21.02 -14.07 19.14
N SER A 107 -21.39 -12.78 19.21
CA SER A 107 -22.53 -12.30 19.99
C SER A 107 -23.88 -12.51 19.29
N LYS A 108 -23.90 -12.74 17.97
CA LYS A 108 -25.12 -13.02 17.20
C LYS A 108 -25.47 -14.51 17.12
N GLU A 109 -24.52 -15.39 17.42
CA GLU A 109 -24.70 -16.85 17.44
C GLU A 109 -25.05 -17.42 18.82
N ALA A 110 -25.07 -16.60 19.87
CA ALA A 110 -25.42 -16.95 21.26
C ALA A 110 -26.87 -16.54 21.62
#